data_AF-A0A1I2MMB4-F1
#
_entry.id   AF-A0A1I2MMB4-F1
#
_cell.length_a   1.000
_cell.length_b   1.000
_cell.length_c   1.000
_cell.angle_alpha   90.00
_cell.angle_beta   90.00
_cell.angle_gamma   90.00
#
_symmetry.space_group_name_H-M   'P 1'
#
loop_
_entity.id
_entity.type
_entity.pdbx_description
1 polymer ?
#
loop_
_entity_poly.entity_id
_entity_poly.type
_entity_poly.pdbx_seq_one_letter_code
_entity_poly.pdbx_strand_id
1 'polypeptide(L)'
;MLKVDTNKLKTMKHTEGLVLQGCGGELQEWVEGINGLLKEEGILIGDSKFHEVLVFEHEGLTNLLFTFDGVCIDVGRLAIWRIRTRTQFGSTWLSDYVENQLGGFSDSVQRPDCPLILANGNIFDLMAVVSRTLKEQGQDGLAKQMVEQITNGGCNSYEDALNIIGEYVNITSVNNQAEEGMGINELEM
;
A
#
# COMPACT_ATOMS: atom_id res chain seq x y z
N MET A 1 -10.87 0.48 -12.62
CA MET A 1 -9.71 1.38 -12.53
C MET A 1 -10.01 2.49 -11.53
N LEU A 2 -9.04 2.84 -10.69
CA LEU A 2 -9.18 3.89 -9.67
C LEU A 2 -8.16 5.01 -9.96
N LYS A 3 -8.61 6.26 -10.03
CA LYS A 3 -7.71 7.42 -10.18
C LYS A 3 -7.14 7.81 -8.82
N VAL A 4 -5.82 8.00 -8.76
CA VAL A 4 -5.09 8.40 -7.54
C VAL A 4 -4.05 9.46 -7.88
N ASP A 5 -3.64 10.23 -6.87
CA ASP A 5 -2.50 11.13 -6.98
C ASP A 5 -1.18 10.43 -6.59
N THR A 6 -0.06 11.09 -6.87
CA THR A 6 1.27 10.55 -6.56
C THR A 6 1.57 10.48 -5.06
N ASN A 7 0.93 11.29 -4.20
CA ASN A 7 1.09 11.16 -2.75
C ASN A 7 0.49 9.84 -2.26
N LYS A 8 -0.60 9.37 -2.87
CA LYS A 8 -1.12 8.03 -2.57
C LYS A 8 -0.08 6.95 -2.80
N LEU A 9 0.67 7.01 -3.91
CA LEU A 9 1.75 6.04 -4.21
C LEU A 9 2.85 6.09 -3.14
N LYS A 10 3.19 7.28 -2.63
CA LYS A 10 4.17 7.43 -1.54
C LYS A 10 3.74 6.75 -0.24
N THR A 11 2.45 6.44 -0.05
CA THR A 11 1.96 5.67 1.12
C THR A 11 2.00 4.15 0.91
N MET A 12 2.32 3.68 -0.29
CA MET A 12 2.26 2.26 -0.68
C MET A 12 3.59 1.53 -0.41
N LYS A 13 4.31 1.88 0.68
CA LYS A 13 5.63 1.32 1.05
C LYS A 13 5.66 -0.22 1.13
N HIS A 14 4.49 -0.79 1.35
CA HIS A 14 4.26 -2.19 1.60
C HIS A 14 3.60 -2.90 0.40
N THR A 15 3.22 -2.17 -0.64
CA THR A 15 2.64 -2.75 -1.86
C THR A 15 3.67 -2.71 -2.96
N GLU A 16 3.71 -3.75 -3.79
CA GLU A 16 4.51 -3.75 -5.01
C GLU A 16 3.60 -3.85 -6.24
N GLY A 17 4.09 -3.37 -7.37
CA GLY A 17 3.35 -3.40 -8.62
C GLY A 17 4.20 -3.07 -9.83
N LEU A 18 3.61 -3.27 -11.00
CA LEU A 18 4.16 -2.87 -12.28
C LEU A 18 3.59 -1.50 -12.67
N VAL A 19 4.45 -0.50 -12.80
CA VAL A 19 4.08 0.81 -13.36
C VAL A 19 4.38 0.83 -14.85
N LEU A 20 3.40 1.21 -15.65
CA LEU A 20 3.55 1.54 -17.07
C LEU A 20 3.33 3.04 -17.29
N GLN A 21 4.16 3.65 -18.11
CA GLN A 21 4.19 5.10 -18.28
C GLN A 21 3.73 5.53 -19.67
N GLY A 22 3.10 6.70 -19.76
CA GLY A 22 2.67 7.28 -21.04
C GLY A 22 1.55 6.47 -21.73
N CYS A 23 0.63 5.92 -20.95
CA CYS A 23 -0.53 5.17 -21.45
C CYS A 23 -1.53 6.14 -22.11
N GLY A 24 -1.40 6.33 -23.42
CA GLY A 24 -2.33 7.12 -24.24
C GLY A 24 -3.51 6.29 -24.75
N GLY A 25 -4.54 6.96 -25.27
CA GLY A 25 -5.73 6.29 -25.81
C GLY A 25 -6.66 5.76 -24.72
N GLU A 26 -7.38 4.68 -25.01
CA GLU A 26 -8.32 4.07 -24.06
C GLU A 26 -7.60 3.22 -23.02
N LEU A 27 -7.76 3.56 -21.74
CA LEU A 27 -7.04 2.91 -20.65
C LEU A 27 -7.51 1.47 -20.43
N GLN A 28 -8.75 1.16 -20.75
CA GLN A 28 -9.26 -0.20 -20.63
C GLN A 28 -8.58 -1.16 -21.62
N GLU A 29 -8.26 -0.68 -22.84
CA GLU A 29 -7.50 -1.46 -23.83
C GLU A 29 -6.09 -1.78 -23.32
N TRP A 30 -5.45 -0.86 -22.59
CA TRP A 30 -4.18 -1.13 -21.91
C TRP A 30 -4.31 -2.24 -20.89
N VAL A 31 -5.32 -2.17 -20.01
CA VAL A 31 -5.51 -3.19 -18.96
C VAL A 31 -5.77 -4.57 -19.57
N GLU A 32 -6.61 -4.64 -20.59
CA GLU A 32 -6.93 -5.89 -21.28
C GLU A 32 -5.74 -6.43 -22.07
N GLY A 33 -5.05 -5.57 -22.83
CA GLY A 33 -3.87 -5.93 -23.61
C GLY A 33 -2.72 -6.43 -22.75
N ILE A 34 -2.42 -5.75 -21.64
CA ILE A 34 -1.36 -6.17 -20.72
C ILE A 34 -1.72 -7.49 -20.03
N ASN A 35 -2.95 -7.66 -19.56
CA ASN A 35 -3.39 -8.95 -19.02
C ASN A 35 -3.27 -10.08 -20.07
N GLY A 36 -3.64 -9.82 -21.33
CA GLY A 36 -3.49 -10.78 -22.43
C GLY A 36 -2.04 -11.18 -22.65
N LEU A 37 -1.15 -10.20 -22.85
CA LEU A 37 0.28 -10.42 -23.08
C LEU A 37 0.93 -11.19 -21.92
N LEU A 38 0.64 -10.81 -20.67
CA LEU A 38 1.20 -11.48 -19.50
C LEU A 38 0.64 -12.91 -19.33
N LYS A 39 -0.61 -13.17 -19.74
CA LYS A 39 -1.17 -14.53 -19.76
C LYS A 39 -0.50 -15.40 -20.84
N GLU A 40 -0.27 -14.85 -22.02
CA GLU A 40 0.39 -15.55 -23.14
C GLU A 40 1.85 -15.93 -22.82
N GLU A 41 2.59 -15.05 -22.14
CA GLU A 41 3.96 -15.31 -21.68
C GLU A 41 4.02 -16.28 -20.46
N GLY A 42 2.86 -16.73 -19.98
CA GLY A 42 2.75 -17.60 -18.81
C GLY A 42 3.23 -16.93 -17.52
N ILE A 43 3.10 -15.60 -17.44
CA ILE A 43 3.45 -14.81 -16.26
C ILE A 43 2.30 -14.83 -15.27
N LEU A 44 1.06 -14.67 -15.75
CA LEU A 44 -0.14 -14.85 -14.93
C LEU A 44 -0.42 -16.35 -14.74
N ILE A 45 -0.51 -16.80 -13.49
CA ILE A 45 -0.68 -18.21 -13.15
C ILE A 45 -2.17 -18.57 -13.11
N GLY A 46 -2.54 -19.62 -13.85
CA GLY A 46 -3.92 -20.09 -13.94
C GLY A 46 -4.85 -19.06 -14.59
N ASP A 47 -5.94 -18.72 -13.90
CA ASP A 47 -6.89 -17.69 -14.34
C ASP A 47 -6.71 -16.35 -13.62
N SER A 48 -5.55 -16.16 -12.97
CA SER A 48 -5.23 -14.88 -12.34
C SER A 48 -5.11 -13.76 -13.38
N LYS A 49 -5.47 -12.55 -12.97
CA LYS A 49 -5.39 -11.32 -13.76
C LYS A 49 -5.32 -10.11 -12.84
N PHE A 50 -4.91 -8.98 -13.38
CA PHE A 50 -4.97 -7.69 -12.68
C PHE A 50 -6.36 -7.08 -12.83
N HIS A 51 -7.06 -6.91 -11.73
CA HIS A 51 -8.37 -6.24 -11.67
C HIS A 51 -8.26 -4.82 -11.10
N GLU A 52 -7.36 -4.63 -10.14
CA GLU A 52 -7.15 -3.37 -9.46
C GLU A 52 -5.99 -2.61 -10.11
N VAL A 53 -6.33 -1.84 -11.15
CA VAL A 53 -5.38 -0.94 -11.81
C VAL A 53 -5.62 0.48 -11.35
N LEU A 54 -4.57 1.10 -10.79
CA LEU A 54 -4.57 2.50 -10.41
C LEU A 54 -4.10 3.36 -11.59
N VAL A 55 -4.72 4.52 -11.76
CA VAL A 55 -4.39 5.50 -12.80
C VAL A 55 -3.89 6.75 -12.11
N PHE A 56 -2.74 7.27 -12.51
CA PHE A 56 -2.20 8.51 -11.96
C PHE A 56 -1.50 9.32 -13.04
N GLU A 57 -1.47 10.63 -12.87
CA GLU A 57 -0.74 11.54 -13.74
C GLU A 57 0.53 12.02 -13.04
N HIS A 58 1.64 12.04 -13.77
CA HIS A 58 2.90 12.61 -13.29
C HIS A 58 3.68 13.16 -14.47
N GLU A 59 4.13 14.41 -14.36
CA GLU A 59 4.87 15.13 -15.40
C GLU A 59 4.16 15.14 -16.78
N GLY A 60 2.83 15.24 -16.80
CA GLY A 60 2.04 15.27 -18.03
C GLY A 60 1.82 13.90 -18.68
N LEU A 61 2.30 12.82 -18.07
CA LEU A 61 2.08 11.44 -18.53
C LEU A 61 0.98 10.77 -17.73
N THR A 62 0.04 10.13 -18.43
CA THR A 62 -0.91 9.20 -17.81
C THR A 62 -0.23 7.86 -17.59
N ASN A 63 -0.23 7.38 -16.36
CA ASN A 63 0.46 6.16 -15.94
C ASN A 63 -0.53 5.17 -15.34
N LEU A 64 -0.23 3.88 -15.49
CA LEU A 64 -1.01 2.78 -14.93
C LEU A 64 -0.15 1.99 -13.95
N LEU A 65 -0.69 1.70 -12.77
CA LEU A 65 -0.09 0.82 -11.78
C LEU A 65 -0.94 -0.44 -11.64
N PHE A 66 -0.33 -1.57 -11.97
CA PHE A 66 -0.87 -2.91 -11.80
C PHE A 66 -0.35 -3.47 -10.47
N THR A 67 -1.17 -3.43 -9.42
CA THR A 67 -0.77 -3.92 -8.08
C THR A 67 -0.70 -5.44 -8.05
N PHE A 68 0.24 -6.00 -7.30
CA PHE A 68 0.38 -7.46 -7.17
C PHE A 68 -0.57 -8.08 -6.15
N ASP A 69 -1.26 -7.24 -5.38
CA ASP A 69 -2.19 -7.67 -4.33
C ASP A 69 -3.29 -8.58 -4.90
N GLY A 70 -3.34 -9.82 -4.41
CA GLY A 70 -4.34 -10.80 -4.83
C GLY A 70 -4.11 -11.43 -6.22
N VAL A 71 -2.96 -11.17 -6.86
CA VAL A 71 -2.63 -11.71 -8.19
C VAL A 71 -1.55 -12.78 -8.07
N CYS A 72 -1.76 -13.92 -8.73
CA CYS A 72 -0.81 -15.02 -8.76
C CYS A 72 0.09 -14.87 -10.00
N ILE A 73 1.37 -14.56 -9.77
CA ILE A 73 2.31 -14.15 -10.82
C ILE A 73 3.62 -14.92 -10.67
N ASP A 74 4.22 -15.35 -11.79
CA ASP A 74 5.63 -15.72 -11.86
C ASP A 74 6.48 -14.44 -11.90
N VAL A 75 6.95 -14.02 -10.72
CA VAL A 75 7.72 -12.78 -10.52
C VAL A 75 9.04 -12.80 -11.32
N GLY A 76 9.67 -13.97 -11.46
CA GLY A 76 10.93 -14.11 -12.21
C GLY A 76 10.73 -13.83 -13.70
N ARG A 77 9.68 -14.41 -14.30
CA ARG A 77 9.31 -14.13 -15.69
C ARG A 77 8.87 -12.68 -15.87
N LEU A 78 8.08 -12.14 -14.94
CA LEU A 78 7.64 -10.75 -15.00
C LEU A 78 8.84 -9.79 -15.00
N ALA A 79 9.86 -10.06 -14.18
CA ALA A 79 11.08 -9.25 -14.14
C ALA A 79 11.82 -9.24 -15.48
N ILE A 80 11.96 -10.40 -16.14
CA ILE A 80 12.56 -10.52 -17.47
C ILE A 80 11.70 -9.79 -18.51
N TRP A 81 10.39 -9.98 -18.48
CA TRP A 81 9.45 -9.32 -19.39
C TRP A 81 9.55 -7.80 -19.27
N ARG A 82 9.54 -7.26 -18.05
CA ARG A 82 9.69 -5.82 -17.76
C ARG A 82 10.98 -5.26 -18.38
N ILE A 83 12.09 -5.98 -18.27
CA ILE A 83 13.38 -5.55 -18.85
C ILE A 83 13.28 -5.52 -20.38
N ARG A 84 12.68 -6.55 -20.99
CA ARG A 84 12.52 -6.66 -22.45
C ARG A 84 11.59 -5.60 -23.03
N THR A 85 10.52 -5.24 -22.33
CA THR A 85 9.47 -4.32 -22.82
C THR A 85 9.62 -2.89 -22.31
N ARG A 86 10.70 -2.59 -21.56
CA ARG A 86 10.95 -1.27 -20.95
C ARG A 86 10.86 -0.11 -21.92
N THR A 87 11.43 -0.24 -23.13
CA THR A 87 11.42 0.83 -24.13
C THR A 87 10.04 1.06 -24.73
N GLN A 88 9.18 0.03 -24.75
CA GLN A 88 7.84 0.09 -25.31
C GLN A 88 6.84 0.69 -24.32
N PHE A 89 6.93 0.32 -23.04
CA PHE A 89 5.93 0.69 -22.04
C PHE A 89 6.44 1.62 -20.93
N GLY A 90 7.72 2.01 -20.96
CA GLY A 90 8.34 2.79 -19.88
C GLY A 90 8.29 2.07 -18.53
N SER A 91 8.27 0.73 -18.54
CA SER A 91 7.88 -0.06 -17.37
C SER A 91 8.91 0.00 -16.25
N THR A 92 8.44 0.10 -15.00
CA THR A 92 9.26 0.08 -13.79
C THR A 92 8.51 -0.58 -12.62
N TRP A 93 9.22 -0.94 -11.56
CA TRP A 93 8.56 -1.34 -10.30
C TRP A 93 7.98 -0.12 -9.59
N LEU A 94 6.95 -0.32 -8.77
CA LEU A 94 6.38 0.75 -7.96
C LEU A 94 7.41 1.29 -6.98
N SER A 95 8.14 0.41 -6.30
CA SER A 95 9.25 0.78 -5.42
C SER A 95 10.29 1.65 -6.13
N ASP A 96 10.78 1.20 -7.28
CA ASP A 96 11.72 1.95 -8.12
C ASP A 96 11.14 3.31 -8.55
N TYR A 97 9.85 3.36 -8.92
CA TYR A 97 9.20 4.59 -9.35
C TYR A 97 9.10 5.60 -8.20
N VAL A 98 8.64 5.16 -7.04
CA VAL A 98 8.48 6.03 -5.87
C VAL A 98 9.83 6.55 -5.40
N GLU A 99 10.84 5.69 -5.31
CA GLU A 99 12.19 6.07 -4.89
C GLU A 99 12.82 7.08 -5.85
N ASN A 100 12.80 6.77 -7.15
CA ASN A 100 13.55 7.56 -8.14
C ASN A 100 12.79 8.78 -8.66
N GLN A 101 11.45 8.73 -8.72
CA GLN A 101 10.63 9.79 -9.34
C GLN A 101 9.86 10.62 -8.32
N LEU A 102 9.49 10.05 -7.17
CA LEU A 102 8.66 10.73 -6.17
C LEU A 102 9.43 11.12 -4.90
N GLY A 103 10.75 10.82 -4.86
CA GLY A 103 11.63 11.13 -3.74
C GLY A 103 11.42 10.23 -2.52
N GLY A 104 11.13 8.95 -2.76
CA GLY A 104 10.99 7.94 -1.70
C GLY A 104 9.57 7.79 -1.16
N PHE A 105 9.33 6.69 -0.46
CA PHE A 105 8.08 6.47 0.26
C PHE A 105 7.98 7.47 1.41
N SER A 106 6.76 7.96 1.65
CA SER A 106 6.48 8.76 2.83
C SER A 106 6.22 7.83 4.01
N ASP A 107 6.86 8.08 5.14
CA ASP A 107 6.46 7.46 6.41
C ASP A 107 5.10 7.97 6.90
N SER A 108 4.49 8.94 6.18
CA SER A 108 3.12 9.44 6.39
C SER A 108 2.05 8.47 5.87
N VAL A 109 2.22 7.15 6.02
CA VAL A 109 1.03 6.30 6.13
C VAL A 109 0.22 6.94 7.25
N GLN A 110 -0.99 7.43 6.96
CA GLN A 110 -1.85 7.92 8.03
C GLN A 110 -2.12 6.73 8.92
N ARG A 111 -1.34 6.64 10.00
CA ARG A 111 -1.48 5.66 11.06
C ARG A 111 -2.76 6.02 11.77
N PRO A 112 -3.83 5.23 11.65
CA PRO A 112 -5.04 5.56 12.34
C PRO A 112 -4.81 5.42 13.84
N ASP A 113 -5.52 6.25 14.60
CA ASP A 113 -5.53 6.14 16.04
C ASP A 113 -6.18 4.82 16.44
N CYS A 114 -5.44 4.00 17.17
CA CYS A 114 -5.88 2.68 17.57
C CYS A 114 -5.82 2.58 19.11
N PRO A 115 -6.97 2.39 19.78
CA PRO A 115 -7.05 2.45 21.23
C PRO A 115 -6.51 1.16 21.88
N LEU A 116 -5.19 1.05 22.03
CA LEU A 116 -4.53 -0.14 22.58
C LEU A 116 -4.08 0.00 24.04
N ILE A 117 -4.06 1.21 24.62
CA ILE A 117 -3.49 1.49 25.96
C ILE A 117 -4.24 0.75 27.11
N LEU A 118 -5.39 0.14 26.85
CA LEU A 118 -6.15 -0.68 27.81
C LEU A 118 -6.67 -2.00 27.21
N ALA A 119 -6.18 -2.36 26.02
CA ALA A 119 -6.56 -3.61 25.38
C ALA A 119 -5.94 -4.81 26.11
N ASN A 120 -6.47 -6.01 25.86
CA ASN A 120 -5.84 -7.24 26.33
C ASN A 120 -4.39 -7.28 25.79
N GLY A 121 -3.40 -7.44 26.67
CA GLY A 121 -1.98 -7.51 26.30
C GLY A 121 -1.60 -8.78 25.53
N ASN A 122 -2.56 -9.61 25.14
CA ASN A 122 -2.35 -10.72 24.23
C ASN A 122 -2.10 -10.19 22.81
N ILE A 123 -0.98 -10.58 22.20
CA ILE A 123 -0.59 -10.06 20.88
C ILE A 123 -1.60 -10.38 19.77
N PHE A 124 -2.30 -11.51 19.84
CA PHE A 124 -3.34 -11.86 18.86
C PHE A 124 -4.56 -10.94 18.99
N ASP A 125 -4.92 -10.55 20.22
CA ASP A 125 -6.01 -9.61 20.46
C ASP A 125 -5.62 -8.20 19.98
N LEU A 126 -4.40 -7.74 20.28
CA LEU A 126 -3.89 -6.47 19.76
C LEU A 126 -3.88 -6.46 18.22
N MET A 127 -3.36 -7.52 17.61
CA MET A 127 -3.31 -7.69 16.17
C MET A 127 -4.72 -7.68 15.55
N ALA A 128 -5.71 -8.27 16.22
CA ALA A 128 -7.10 -8.27 15.76
C ALA A 128 -7.74 -6.88 15.83
N VAL A 129 -7.47 -6.11 16.90
CA VAL A 129 -7.95 -4.73 17.04
C VAL A 129 -7.32 -3.84 15.97
N VAL A 130 -6.01 -3.88 15.84
CA VAL A 130 -5.26 -3.11 14.83
C VAL A 130 -5.70 -3.45 13.41
N SER A 131 -5.82 -4.75 13.11
CA SER A 131 -6.31 -5.21 11.81
C SER A 131 -7.71 -4.66 11.49
N ARG A 132 -8.58 -4.55 12.50
CA ARG A 132 -9.91 -3.96 12.31
C ARG A 132 -9.84 -2.47 12.05
N THR A 133 -9.07 -1.73 12.86
CA THR A 133 -8.86 -0.29 12.68
C THR A 133 -8.32 0.05 11.30
N LEU A 134 -7.34 -0.71 10.81
CA LEU A 134 -6.79 -0.53 9.45
C LEU A 134 -7.85 -0.78 8.37
N LYS A 135 -8.63 -1.86 8.48
CA LYS A 135 -9.72 -2.17 7.52
C LYS A 135 -10.83 -1.13 7.53
N GLU A 136 -11.20 -0.60 8.70
CA GLU A 136 -12.19 0.48 8.82
C GLU A 136 -11.75 1.76 8.10
N GLN A 137 -10.44 1.95 7.94
CA GLN A 137 -9.83 3.07 7.21
C GLN A 137 -9.48 2.71 5.75
N GLY A 138 -9.97 1.57 5.25
CA GLY A 138 -9.71 1.09 3.89
C GLY A 138 -8.26 0.67 3.64
N GLN A 139 -7.52 0.31 4.70
CA GLN A 139 -6.12 -0.12 4.66
C GLN A 139 -6.00 -1.65 4.82
N ASP A 140 -6.87 -2.43 4.17
CA ASP A 140 -6.94 -3.89 4.23
C ASP A 140 -5.61 -4.59 3.87
N GLY A 141 -4.89 -4.04 2.89
CA GLY A 141 -3.57 -4.54 2.50
C GLY A 141 -2.55 -4.42 3.63
N LEU A 142 -2.53 -3.29 4.35
CA LEU A 142 -1.65 -3.09 5.51
C LEU A 142 -2.01 -4.03 6.65
N ALA A 143 -3.31 -4.26 6.89
CA ALA A 143 -3.76 -5.23 7.89
C ALA A 143 -3.25 -6.64 7.59
N LYS A 144 -3.38 -7.10 6.33
CA LYS A 144 -2.91 -8.42 5.92
C LYS A 144 -1.40 -8.57 6.10
N GLN A 145 -0.64 -7.55 5.72
CA GLN A 145 0.81 -7.58 5.81
C GLN A 145 1.33 -7.53 7.24
N MET A 146 0.74 -6.69 8.11
CA MET A 146 1.08 -6.69 9.53
C MET A 146 0.90 -8.09 10.13
N VAL A 147 -0.22 -8.77 9.81
CA VAL A 147 -0.47 -10.15 10.27
C VAL A 147 0.60 -11.10 9.72
N GLU A 148 0.91 -11.02 8.42
CA GLU A 148 1.93 -11.87 7.81
C GLU A 148 3.32 -11.64 8.42
N GLN A 149 3.73 -10.40 8.68
CA GLN A 149 5.02 -10.08 9.30
C GLN A 149 5.13 -10.67 10.72
N ILE A 150 4.07 -10.55 11.53
CA ILE A 150 4.05 -11.08 12.89
C ILE A 150 4.01 -12.63 12.88
N THR A 151 3.30 -13.24 11.93
CA THR A 151 3.02 -14.69 11.96
C THR A 151 4.00 -15.54 11.14
N ASN A 152 4.66 -15.03 10.10
CA ASN A 152 5.58 -15.79 9.24
C ASN A 152 7.05 -15.73 9.69
N GLY A 153 7.31 -15.55 10.99
CA GLY A 153 8.67 -15.67 11.55
C GLY A 153 9.54 -14.42 11.50
N GLY A 154 8.97 -13.25 11.13
CA GLY A 154 9.63 -11.95 11.28
C GLY A 154 9.66 -11.43 12.73
N CYS A 155 8.96 -12.11 13.64
CA CYS A 155 8.77 -11.73 15.02
C CYS A 155 9.20 -12.86 15.96
N ASN A 156 10.25 -12.62 16.75
CA ASN A 156 10.78 -13.62 17.69
C ASN A 156 10.43 -13.33 19.15
N SER A 157 9.82 -12.17 19.41
CA SER A 157 9.45 -11.72 20.74
C SER A 157 8.17 -10.89 20.73
N TYR A 158 7.54 -10.77 21.89
CA TYR A 158 6.39 -9.89 22.08
C TYR A 158 6.74 -8.41 21.78
N GLU A 159 7.96 -7.99 22.10
CA GLU A 159 8.44 -6.62 21.83
C GLU A 159 8.57 -6.34 20.33
N ASP A 160 9.08 -7.31 19.56
CA ASP A 160 9.13 -7.19 18.09
C ASP A 160 7.72 -7.01 17.51
N ALA A 161 6.75 -7.79 18.02
CA ALA A 161 5.37 -7.69 17.57
C ALA A 161 4.74 -6.32 17.89
N LEU A 162 5.04 -5.76 19.06
CA LEU A 162 4.58 -4.42 19.43
C LEU A 162 5.22 -3.32 18.58
N ASN A 163 6.51 -3.46 18.28
CA ASN A 163 7.21 -2.52 17.39
C ASN A 163 6.59 -2.54 16.00
N ILE A 164 6.34 -3.73 15.44
CA ILE A 164 5.65 -3.89 14.15
C ILE A 164 4.27 -3.22 14.21
N ILE A 165 3.46 -3.48 15.24
CA ILE A 165 2.15 -2.82 15.40
C ILE A 165 2.26 -1.28 15.39
N GLY A 166 3.26 -0.72 16.08
CA GLY A 166 3.51 0.72 16.15
C GLY A 166 3.91 1.36 14.82
N GLU A 167 4.35 0.58 13.84
CA GLU A 167 4.61 1.07 12.48
C GLU A 167 3.31 1.31 11.69
N TYR A 168 2.23 0.61 12.04
CA TYR A 168 0.95 0.65 11.32
C TYR A 168 -0.09 1.58 11.95
N VAL A 169 -0.06 1.78 13.28
CA VAL A 169 -1.06 2.59 13.99
C VAL A 169 -0.45 3.53 15.02
N ASN A 170 -1.17 4.60 15.33
CA ASN A 170 -0.87 5.44 16.48
C ASN A 170 -1.54 4.81 17.71
N ILE A 171 -0.73 4.41 18.69
CA ILE A 171 -1.23 3.79 19.91
C ILE A 171 -1.88 4.88 20.79
N THR A 172 -3.20 4.81 20.94
CA THR A 172 -3.98 5.77 21.75
C THR A 172 -4.71 5.09 22.91
N SER A 173 -5.28 5.90 23.80
CA SER A 173 -6.21 5.45 24.82
C SER A 173 -7.65 5.59 24.30
N VAL A 174 -8.60 4.86 24.90
CA VAL A 174 -10.04 4.95 24.58
C VAL A 174 -10.60 6.37 24.80
N ASN A 175 -9.84 7.29 25.42
CA ASN A 175 -10.31 8.59 25.90
C ASN A 175 -9.72 9.84 25.18
N ASN A 176 -9.24 9.75 23.94
CA ASN A 176 -8.81 10.95 23.20
C ASN A 176 -9.95 11.62 22.40
N GLN A 177 -11.13 11.77 23.02
CA GLN A 177 -12.10 12.77 22.60
C GLN A 177 -12.16 13.86 23.68
N ALA A 178 -11.73 15.07 23.32
CA ALA A 178 -11.75 16.32 24.08
C ALA A 178 -10.45 16.75 24.77
N GLU A 179 -9.49 17.29 24.00
CA GLU A 179 -8.69 18.46 24.42
C GLU A 179 -8.37 19.36 23.21
N GLU A 180 -9.39 19.79 22.47
CA GLU A 180 -9.30 21.00 21.63
C GLU A 180 -10.37 21.98 22.12
N GLY A 181 -9.98 22.89 23.02
CA GLY A 181 -10.89 23.92 23.52
C GLY A 181 -10.60 24.46 24.92
N MET A 182 -9.37 24.86 25.22
CA MET A 182 -9.16 25.89 26.23
C MET A 182 -8.58 27.13 25.57
N GLY A 183 -9.50 27.99 25.12
CA GLY A 183 -9.20 29.38 24.84
C GLY A 183 -8.66 30.03 26.10
N ILE A 184 -7.46 30.58 26.00
CA ILE A 184 -6.90 31.55 26.92
C ILE A 184 -7.83 32.75 27.04
N ASN A 185 -8.70 32.75 28.05
CA ASN A 185 -9.34 33.98 28.52
C ASN A 185 -8.35 34.69 29.46
N GLU A 186 -7.48 35.51 28.87
CA GLU A 186 -6.88 36.61 29.61
C GLU A 186 -7.97 37.66 29.86
N LEU A 187 -8.48 37.69 31.10
CA LEU A 187 -9.26 38.80 31.64
C LEU A 187 -8.65 39.20 32.98
N GLU A 188 -8.09 40.41 32.96
CA GLU A 188 -7.85 41.36 34.05
C GLU A 188 -7.04 40.92 35.28
N MET A 189 -5.83 41.49 35.39
CA MET A 189 -5.49 42.52 36.40
C MET A 189 -4.32 43.39 35.91
#